data_AF-A0A5C1Q466-F1
#
_entry.id   AF-A0A5C1Q466-F1
#
_cell.length_a   1.000
_cell.length_b   1.000
_cell.length_c   1.000
_cell.angle_alpha   90.00
_cell.angle_beta   90.00
_cell.angle_gamma   90.00
#
_symmetry.space_group_name_H-M   'P 1'
#
loop_
_entity.id
_entity.type
_entity.pdbx_description
1 polymer ?
#
loop_
_entity_poly.entity_id
_entity_poly.type
_entity_poly.pdbx_seq_one_letter_code
_entity_poly.pdbx_strand_id
1 'polypeptide(L)'
;MNRFTFLSTAVLALATAGAAQAADPKATIADLEARLTRIGAAKIEGTDTVAGKTVPALFFGDRKINGNYDVVDAVRKAHGATATVFVKDGDEFVRISTNVLTPEGKRGVGTQLARNAAYEAVSKGSEYCGPIDVLGTAFDACYRPIKDGGGKIVGVSYIGHKK
;
A
#
# COMPACT_ATOMS: atom_id res chain seq x y z
N MET A 1 3.39 -15.68 73.88
CA MET A 1 2.16 -14.88 73.81
C MET A 1 2.21 -14.00 72.57
N ASN A 2 1.21 -14.16 71.70
CA ASN A 2 0.70 -13.30 70.61
C ASN A 2 1.69 -12.66 69.61
N ARG A 3 1.75 -13.17 68.36
CA ARG A 3 0.91 -12.83 67.19
C ARG A 3 1.29 -11.47 66.57
N PHE A 4 1.79 -11.47 65.33
CA PHE A 4 1.04 -11.06 64.13
C PHE A 4 1.95 -11.10 62.88
N THR A 5 1.58 -11.97 61.95
CA THR A 5 1.99 -12.03 60.55
C THR A 5 1.66 -10.72 59.84
N PHE A 6 2.49 -10.25 58.90
CA PHE A 6 2.02 -9.79 57.57
C PHE A 6 3.18 -9.84 56.57
N LEU A 7 3.11 -10.81 55.65
CA LEU A 7 3.76 -10.74 54.34
C LEU A 7 3.22 -9.52 53.60
N SER A 8 4.09 -8.75 52.97
CA SER A 8 3.69 -7.81 51.93
C SER A 8 4.67 -7.93 50.77
N THR A 9 4.38 -8.91 49.90
CA THR A 9 4.86 -8.97 48.53
C THR A 9 4.34 -7.74 47.79
N ALA A 10 5.21 -6.77 47.53
CA ALA A 10 4.94 -5.74 46.55
C ALA A 10 5.08 -6.38 45.15
N VAL A 11 3.95 -6.56 44.48
CA VAL A 11 3.89 -7.07 43.11
C VAL A 11 4.44 -5.98 42.18
N LEU A 12 5.49 -6.34 41.43
CA LEU A 12 6.06 -5.54 40.36
C LEU A 12 5.06 -5.49 39.19
N ALA A 13 4.35 -4.38 39.04
CA ALA A 13 3.51 -4.14 37.87
C ALA A 13 4.39 -3.71 36.68
N LEU A 14 4.87 -4.68 35.90
CA LEU A 14 5.32 -4.43 34.53
C LEU A 14 4.07 -4.12 33.68
N ALA A 15 3.74 -2.84 33.57
CA ALA A 15 2.85 -2.36 32.53
C ALA A 15 3.61 -2.43 31.19
N THR A 16 3.61 -3.59 30.54
CA THR A 16 3.82 -3.62 29.09
C THR A 16 2.53 -3.12 28.44
N ALA A 17 2.36 -1.80 28.44
CA ALA A 17 1.48 -1.18 27.46
C ALA A 17 2.07 -1.56 26.10
N GLY A 18 1.45 -2.53 25.43
CA GLY A 18 1.69 -2.77 24.03
C GLY A 18 1.28 -1.49 23.30
N ALA A 19 2.24 -0.57 23.12
CA ALA A 19 2.09 0.43 22.10
C ALA A 19 1.83 -0.35 20.82
N ALA A 20 0.63 -0.21 20.25
CA ALA A 20 0.47 -0.49 18.83
C ALA A 20 1.59 0.31 18.18
N GLN A 21 2.62 -0.39 17.67
CA GLN A 21 3.76 0.25 17.03
C GLN A 21 3.15 1.17 15.99
N ALA A 22 3.35 2.49 16.14
CA ALA A 22 2.77 3.45 15.20
C ALA A 22 3.15 2.98 13.80
N ALA A 23 2.15 2.78 12.96
CA ALA A 23 2.37 2.26 11.64
C ALA A 23 3.37 3.15 10.91
N ASP A 24 4.35 2.56 10.22
CA ASP A 24 5.35 3.28 9.44
C ASP A 24 5.03 3.14 7.94
N PRO A 25 4.33 4.13 7.34
CA PRO A 25 4.04 4.15 5.92
C PRO A 25 5.26 3.91 5.02
N LYS A 26 6.44 4.43 5.39
CA LYS A 26 7.66 4.32 4.58
C LYS A 26 8.22 2.89 4.62
N ALA A 27 8.19 2.25 5.77
CA ALA A 27 8.56 0.83 5.87
C ALA A 27 7.55 -0.05 5.11
N THR A 28 6.25 0.24 5.21
CA THR A 28 5.21 -0.55 4.52
C THR A 28 5.32 -0.46 3.00
N ILE A 29 5.56 0.74 2.43
CA ILE A 29 5.72 0.87 0.97
C ILE A 29 7.01 0.22 0.49
N ALA A 30 8.09 0.28 1.28
CA ALA A 30 9.33 -0.43 0.97
C ALA A 30 9.13 -1.96 0.93
N ASP A 31 8.33 -2.53 1.84
CA ASP A 31 7.98 -3.95 1.79
C ASP A 31 7.12 -4.30 0.56
N LEU A 32 6.14 -3.48 0.21
CA LEU A 32 5.36 -3.64 -1.03
C LEU A 32 6.28 -3.69 -2.26
N GLU A 33 7.20 -2.73 -2.39
CA GLU A 33 8.14 -2.66 -3.50
C GLU A 33 9.11 -3.83 -3.51
N ALA A 34 9.66 -4.22 -2.35
CA ALA A 34 10.53 -5.38 -2.24
C ALA A 34 9.82 -6.68 -2.68
N ARG A 35 8.53 -6.85 -2.35
CA ARG A 35 7.73 -7.99 -2.82
C ARG A 35 7.55 -7.97 -4.33
N LEU A 36 7.26 -6.82 -4.92
CA LEU A 36 7.12 -6.68 -6.37
C LEU A 36 8.44 -6.95 -7.09
N THR A 37 9.54 -6.33 -6.65
CA THR A 37 10.89 -6.52 -7.22
C THR A 37 11.39 -7.96 -7.09
N ARG A 38 11.01 -8.68 -6.01
CA ARG A 38 11.33 -10.11 -5.87
C ARG A 38 10.71 -10.97 -6.97
N ILE A 39 9.59 -10.54 -7.56
CA ILE A 39 8.97 -11.23 -8.70
C ILE A 39 9.78 -10.95 -9.97
N GLY A 40 10.23 -9.70 -10.16
CA GLY A 40 11.12 -9.32 -11.26
C GLY A 40 11.10 -7.82 -11.55
N ALA A 41 11.76 -7.40 -12.62
CA ALA A 41 11.72 -6.01 -13.07
C ALA A 41 10.35 -5.63 -13.64
N ALA A 42 9.93 -4.39 -13.45
CA ALA A 42 8.69 -3.88 -14.02
C ALA A 42 8.80 -3.73 -15.55
N LYS A 43 7.79 -4.16 -16.29
CA LYS A 43 7.65 -3.94 -17.74
C LYS A 43 6.20 -3.79 -18.14
N ILE A 44 5.96 -3.03 -19.21
CA ILE A 44 4.67 -3.01 -19.90
C ILE A 44 4.73 -3.99 -21.07
N GLU A 45 3.74 -4.86 -21.17
CA GLU A 45 3.66 -5.83 -22.27
C GLU A 45 2.20 -5.99 -22.71
N GLY A 46 1.84 -5.37 -23.84
CA GLY A 46 0.46 -5.37 -24.32
C GLY A 46 -0.52 -4.61 -23.42
N THR A 47 -1.78 -5.03 -23.45
CA THR A 47 -2.89 -4.38 -22.74
C THR A 47 -3.74 -5.41 -22.00
N ASP A 48 -4.55 -4.93 -21.06
CA ASP A 48 -5.53 -5.72 -20.33
C ASP A 48 -6.81 -4.92 -20.08
N THR A 49 -7.92 -5.62 -19.85
CA THR A 49 -9.21 -4.97 -19.53
C THR A 49 -9.39 -4.90 -18.02
N VAL A 50 -9.48 -3.69 -17.50
CA VAL A 50 -9.66 -3.40 -16.07
C VAL A 50 -10.92 -2.57 -15.91
N ALA A 51 -11.92 -3.12 -15.21
CA ALA A 51 -13.24 -2.48 -15.01
C ALA A 51 -13.89 -1.97 -16.31
N GLY A 52 -13.77 -2.74 -17.41
CA GLY A 52 -14.33 -2.38 -18.72
C GLY A 52 -13.49 -1.40 -19.54
N LYS A 53 -12.34 -0.94 -19.03
CA LYS A 53 -11.38 -0.09 -19.75
C LYS A 53 -10.15 -0.88 -20.17
N THR A 54 -9.73 -0.73 -21.43
CA THR A 54 -8.43 -1.22 -21.89
C THR A 54 -7.31 -0.32 -21.37
N VAL A 55 -6.39 -0.88 -20.61
CA VAL A 55 -5.21 -0.19 -20.05
C VAL A 55 -3.95 -0.99 -20.33
N PRO A 56 -2.74 -0.41 -20.20
CA PRO A 56 -1.50 -1.18 -20.31
C PRO A 56 -1.45 -2.33 -19.30
N ALA A 57 -0.91 -3.47 -19.72
CA ALA A 57 -0.66 -4.59 -18.82
C ALA A 57 0.72 -4.43 -18.17
N LEU A 58 0.73 -4.24 -16.85
CA LEU A 58 1.95 -4.12 -16.06
C LEU A 58 2.35 -5.50 -15.53
N PHE A 59 3.60 -5.86 -15.79
CA PHE A 59 4.23 -7.07 -15.31
C PHE A 59 5.38 -6.74 -14.37
N PHE A 60 5.63 -7.64 -13.42
CA PHE A 60 6.92 -7.76 -12.75
C PHE A 60 7.45 -9.16 -13.06
N GLY A 61 8.61 -9.24 -13.72
CA GLY A 61 9.06 -10.50 -14.33
C GLY A 61 8.00 -11.04 -15.30
N ASP A 62 7.61 -12.31 -15.13
CA ASP A 62 6.58 -12.95 -15.96
C ASP A 62 5.17 -12.86 -15.36
N ARG A 63 5.00 -12.18 -14.22
CA ARG A 63 3.70 -12.07 -13.55
C ARG A 63 2.99 -10.78 -13.94
N LYS A 64 1.82 -10.91 -14.56
CA LYS A 64 0.88 -9.80 -14.76
C LYS A 64 0.29 -9.35 -13.41
N ILE A 65 0.33 -8.04 -13.16
CA ILE A 65 -0.20 -7.43 -11.93
C ILE A 65 -1.67 -7.03 -12.09
N ASN A 66 -2.12 -6.71 -13.30
CA ASN A 66 -3.53 -6.39 -13.56
C ASN A 66 -4.44 -7.53 -13.09
N GLY A 67 -5.31 -7.25 -12.12
CA GLY A 67 -6.19 -8.23 -11.52
C GLY A 67 -5.53 -9.27 -10.61
N ASN A 68 -4.20 -9.25 -10.41
CA ASN A 68 -3.52 -10.11 -9.43
C ASN A 68 -3.43 -9.37 -8.09
N TYR A 69 -3.97 -9.96 -7.02
CA TYR A 69 -4.08 -9.32 -5.71
C TYR A 69 -3.13 -9.89 -4.64
N ASP A 70 -2.29 -10.86 -4.99
CA ASP A 70 -1.51 -11.63 -4.02
C ASP A 70 -0.58 -10.72 -3.20
N VAL A 71 0.11 -9.80 -3.89
CA VAL A 71 1.08 -8.91 -3.26
C VAL A 71 0.39 -7.88 -2.37
N VAL A 72 -0.66 -7.22 -2.86
CA VAL A 72 -1.39 -6.20 -2.09
C VAL A 72 -2.08 -6.82 -0.87
N ASP A 73 -2.61 -8.05 -0.99
CA ASP A 73 -3.23 -8.74 0.13
C ASP A 73 -2.21 -9.24 1.15
N ALA A 74 -1.02 -9.65 0.71
CA ALA A 74 0.08 -9.99 1.60
C ALA A 74 0.55 -8.79 2.42
N VAL A 75 0.59 -7.58 1.82
CA VAL A 75 0.90 -6.34 2.55
C VAL A 75 -0.15 -6.05 3.62
N ARG A 76 -1.44 -6.20 3.30
CA ARG A 76 -2.52 -6.07 4.31
C ARG A 76 -2.36 -7.07 5.45
N LYS A 77 -2.06 -8.33 5.14
CA LYS A 77 -1.86 -9.37 6.16
C LYS A 77 -0.67 -9.08 7.07
N ALA A 78 0.42 -8.53 6.51
CA ALA A 78 1.65 -8.28 7.26
C ALA A 78 1.59 -6.97 8.08
N HIS A 79 0.94 -5.94 7.56
CA HIS A 79 1.04 -4.58 8.12
C HIS A 79 -0.30 -3.99 8.57
N GLY A 80 -1.43 -4.66 8.33
CA GLY A 80 -2.75 -4.07 8.52
C GLY A 80 -3.06 -2.90 7.57
N ALA A 81 -2.22 -2.68 6.56
CA ALA A 81 -2.30 -1.55 5.65
C ALA A 81 -3.19 -1.86 4.43
N THR A 82 -3.70 -0.80 3.81
CA THR A 82 -4.14 -0.88 2.42
C THR A 82 -2.96 -0.77 1.46
N ALA A 83 -3.07 -1.36 0.29
CA ALA A 83 -2.06 -1.37 -0.76
C ALA A 83 -2.70 -1.36 -2.15
N THR A 84 -2.04 -0.68 -3.08
CA THR A 84 -2.47 -0.56 -4.47
C THR A 84 -1.27 -0.50 -5.41
N VAL A 85 -1.42 -1.09 -6.59
CA VAL A 85 -0.58 -0.83 -7.76
C VAL A 85 -1.45 -0.15 -8.82
N PHE A 86 -0.98 0.99 -9.30
CA PHE A 86 -1.53 1.69 -10.45
C PHE A 86 -0.63 1.50 -11.68
N VAL A 87 -1.22 1.43 -12.87
CA VAL A 87 -0.50 1.50 -14.15
C VAL A 87 -0.64 2.89 -14.75
N LYS A 88 0.42 3.40 -15.37
CA LYS A 88 0.36 4.64 -16.14
C LYS A 88 -0.33 4.39 -17.47
N ASP A 89 -1.35 5.19 -17.77
CA ASP A 89 -2.15 5.15 -19.00
C ASP A 89 -2.32 6.58 -19.52
N GLY A 90 -1.47 6.98 -20.49
CA GLY A 90 -1.31 8.39 -20.85
C GLY A 90 -0.88 9.23 -19.65
N ASP A 91 -1.67 10.26 -19.33
CA ASP A 91 -1.47 11.14 -18.17
C ASP A 91 -2.23 10.66 -16.92
N GLU A 92 -2.84 9.49 -16.96
CA GLU A 92 -3.58 8.93 -15.83
C GLU A 92 -2.81 7.79 -15.17
N PHE A 93 -3.11 7.54 -13.90
CA PHE A 93 -2.71 6.31 -13.21
C PHE A 93 -3.96 5.53 -12.84
N VAL A 94 -4.15 4.38 -13.47
CA VAL A 94 -5.35 3.55 -13.29
C VAL A 94 -5.05 2.43 -12.30
N ARG A 95 -5.96 2.22 -11.35
CA ARG A 95 -5.84 1.21 -10.31
C ARG A 95 -6.02 -0.20 -10.90
N ILE A 96 -4.95 -1.00 -10.95
CA ILE A 96 -4.98 -2.33 -11.59
C ILE A 96 -4.95 -3.49 -10.59
N SER A 97 -4.45 -3.26 -9.38
CA SER A 97 -4.46 -4.22 -8.27
C SER A 97 -4.56 -3.48 -6.95
N THR A 98 -5.53 -3.84 -6.12
CA THR A 98 -5.75 -3.13 -4.84
C THR A 98 -6.49 -3.97 -3.84
N ASN A 99 -6.24 -3.75 -2.56
CA ASN A 99 -7.07 -4.26 -1.47
C ASN A 99 -7.98 -3.18 -0.84
N VAL A 100 -7.93 -1.94 -1.36
CA VAL A 100 -8.82 -0.85 -0.96
C VAL A 100 -10.22 -1.17 -1.49
N LEU A 101 -11.19 -1.15 -0.59
CA LEU A 101 -12.59 -1.39 -0.93
C LEU A 101 -13.33 -0.08 -1.19
N THR A 102 -14.29 -0.11 -2.10
CA THR A 102 -15.31 0.92 -2.27
C THR A 102 -16.33 0.84 -1.13
N PRO A 103 -17.20 1.85 -0.96
CA PRO A 103 -18.28 1.79 0.03
C PRO A 103 -19.19 0.56 -0.12
N GLU A 104 -19.31 0.02 -1.32
CA GLU A 104 -20.10 -1.20 -1.63
C GLU A 104 -19.33 -2.50 -1.32
N GLY A 105 -18.14 -2.42 -0.74
CA GLY A 105 -17.32 -3.57 -0.34
C GLY A 105 -16.56 -4.25 -1.48
N LYS A 106 -16.58 -3.69 -2.70
CA LYS A 106 -15.81 -4.21 -3.85
C LYS A 106 -14.42 -3.59 -3.90
N ARG A 107 -13.44 -4.25 -4.51
CA ARG A 107 -12.12 -3.63 -4.73
C ARG A 107 -12.27 -2.42 -5.66
N GLY A 108 -11.64 -1.30 -5.34
CA GLY A 108 -11.69 -0.04 -6.13
C GLY A 108 -10.92 -0.09 -7.47
N VAL A 109 -10.83 -1.25 -8.11
CA VAL A 109 -10.13 -1.47 -9.38
C VAL A 109 -10.75 -0.62 -10.50
N GLY A 110 -9.91 -0.09 -11.40
CA GLY A 110 -10.32 0.79 -12.50
C GLY A 110 -10.44 2.27 -12.14
N THR A 111 -10.49 2.62 -10.85
CA THR A 111 -10.47 4.02 -10.42
C THR A 111 -9.11 4.67 -10.70
N GLN A 112 -9.11 5.98 -10.94
CA GLN A 112 -7.89 6.74 -11.17
C GLN A 112 -7.29 7.24 -9.84
N LEU A 113 -5.97 7.44 -9.83
CA LEU A 113 -5.32 8.23 -8.79
C LEU A 113 -5.84 9.67 -8.88
N ALA A 114 -6.37 10.20 -7.77
CA ALA A 114 -6.89 11.55 -7.72
C ALA A 114 -5.79 12.60 -8.01
N ARG A 115 -6.16 13.69 -8.70
CA ARG A 115 -5.29 14.83 -9.03
C ARG A 115 -5.00 15.68 -7.78
N ASN A 116 -4.01 15.26 -7.00
CA ASN A 116 -3.58 15.90 -5.76
C ASN A 116 -2.05 15.91 -5.63
N ALA A 117 -1.54 16.32 -4.46
CA ALA A 117 -0.09 16.39 -4.22
C ALA A 117 0.64 15.05 -4.44
N ALA A 118 -0.01 13.91 -4.18
CA ALA A 118 0.57 12.61 -4.46
C ALA A 118 0.71 12.36 -5.97
N TYR A 119 -0.33 12.67 -6.75
CA TYR A 119 -0.29 12.59 -8.21
C TYR A 119 0.82 13.48 -8.80
N GLU A 120 0.93 14.73 -8.35
CA GLU A 120 1.94 15.67 -8.82
C GLU A 120 3.36 15.19 -8.54
N ALA A 121 3.59 14.65 -7.34
CA ALA A 121 4.89 14.12 -6.95
C ALA A 121 5.29 12.91 -7.79
N VAL A 122 4.41 11.90 -7.88
CA VAL A 122 4.75 10.66 -8.59
C VAL A 122 4.85 10.84 -10.10
N SER A 123 4.09 11.78 -10.68
CA SER A 123 4.22 12.16 -12.09
C SER A 123 5.59 12.75 -12.42
N LYS A 124 6.22 13.43 -11.45
CA LYS A 124 7.58 13.98 -11.54
C LYS A 124 8.66 12.97 -11.14
N GLY A 125 8.28 11.74 -10.82
CA GLY A 125 9.22 10.70 -10.40
C GLY A 125 9.66 10.77 -8.95
N SER A 126 8.95 11.54 -8.11
CA SER A 126 9.22 11.70 -6.67
C SER A 126 8.26 10.89 -5.81
N GLU A 127 8.67 10.52 -4.59
CA GLU A 127 7.75 9.95 -3.60
C GLU A 127 6.84 11.04 -3.01
N TYR A 128 5.68 10.61 -2.54
CA TYR A 128 4.83 11.39 -1.64
C TYR A 128 4.50 10.53 -0.41
N CYS A 129 4.67 11.08 0.78
CA CYS A 129 4.19 10.46 2.02
C CYS A 129 3.50 11.52 2.87
N GLY A 130 2.26 11.27 3.27
CA GLY A 130 1.46 12.23 4.01
C GLY A 130 -0.02 11.84 4.10
N PRO A 131 -0.83 12.70 4.75
CA PRO A 131 -2.27 12.47 4.87
C PRO A 131 -2.96 12.59 3.52
N ILE A 132 -3.84 11.63 3.20
CA ILE A 132 -4.62 11.62 1.96
C ILE A 132 -6.03 11.08 2.22
N ASP A 133 -7.01 11.56 1.46
CA ASP A 133 -8.30 10.90 1.35
C ASP A 133 -8.27 9.89 0.20
N VAL A 134 -8.67 8.65 0.47
CA VAL A 134 -8.87 7.63 -0.56
C VAL A 134 -10.30 7.12 -0.48
N LEU A 135 -11.10 7.45 -1.49
CA LEU A 135 -12.51 7.03 -1.61
C LEU A 135 -13.35 7.44 -0.38
N GLY A 136 -13.13 8.64 0.17
CA GLY A 136 -13.85 9.17 1.32
C GLY A 136 -13.36 8.68 2.68
N THR A 137 -12.18 8.04 2.74
CA THR A 137 -11.55 7.60 3.97
C THR A 137 -10.17 8.22 4.12
N ALA A 138 -9.85 8.77 5.29
CA ALA A 138 -8.56 9.34 5.60
C ALA A 138 -7.50 8.27 5.89
N PHE A 139 -6.32 8.42 5.28
CA PHE A 139 -5.15 7.57 5.47
C PHE A 139 -3.90 8.40 5.73
N ASP A 140 -2.95 7.84 6.49
CA ASP A 140 -1.54 8.16 6.33
C ASP A 140 -0.96 7.27 5.23
N ALA A 141 -0.62 7.87 4.10
CA ALA A 141 -0.30 7.16 2.88
C ALA A 141 1.12 7.47 2.39
N CYS A 142 1.66 6.52 1.63
CA CYS A 142 2.83 6.76 0.79
C CYS A 142 2.53 6.32 -0.65
N TYR A 143 3.15 7.01 -1.60
CA TYR A 143 3.10 6.73 -3.02
C TYR A 143 4.50 6.82 -3.60
N ARG A 144 4.87 5.85 -4.45
CA ARG A 144 6.16 5.85 -5.15
C ARG A 144 6.00 5.50 -6.63
N PRO A 145 6.72 6.18 -7.54
CA PRO A 145 6.71 5.82 -8.96
C PRO A 145 7.35 4.45 -9.17
N ILE A 146 6.68 3.60 -9.95
CA ILE A 146 7.24 2.36 -10.47
C ILE A 146 7.89 2.69 -11.82
N LYS A 147 9.18 2.38 -11.95
CA LYS A 147 9.97 2.58 -13.17
C LYS A 147 10.29 1.25 -13.84
N ASP A 148 10.29 1.21 -15.16
CA ASP A 148 10.80 0.08 -15.93
C ASP A 148 12.34 0.05 -15.99
N GLY A 149 12.90 -0.95 -16.67
CA GLY A 149 14.35 -1.08 -16.85
C GLY A 149 15.02 0.09 -17.58
N GLY A 150 14.25 0.91 -18.32
CA GLY A 150 14.73 2.13 -18.96
C GLY A 150 14.59 3.38 -18.10
N GLY A 151 14.10 3.26 -16.86
CA GLY A 151 13.85 4.38 -15.95
C GLY A 151 12.55 5.14 -16.22
N LYS A 152 11.73 4.70 -17.19
CA LYS A 152 10.45 5.33 -17.51
C LYS A 152 9.42 4.96 -16.45
N ILE A 153 8.62 5.94 -16.02
CA ILE A 153 7.51 5.71 -15.09
C ILE A 153 6.42 4.91 -15.81
N VAL A 154 6.10 3.74 -15.28
CA VAL A 154 5.10 2.80 -15.82
C VAL A 154 3.94 2.55 -14.86
N GLY A 155 4.06 3.00 -13.60
CA GLY A 155 3.02 2.83 -12.60
C GLY A 155 3.33 3.57 -11.31
N VAL A 156 2.52 3.31 -10.29
CA VAL A 156 2.68 3.87 -8.94
C VAL A 156 2.33 2.80 -7.93
N SER A 157 3.18 2.62 -6.91
CA SER A 157 2.86 1.85 -5.72
C SER A 157 2.20 2.77 -4.68
N TYR A 158 1.22 2.27 -3.95
CA TYR A 158 0.55 2.98 -2.87
C TYR A 158 0.40 2.05 -1.67
N ILE A 159 0.56 2.63 -0.49
CA ILE A 159 0.07 2.06 0.76
C ILE A 159 -0.70 3.13 1.54
N GLY A 160 -1.56 2.70 2.46
CA GLY A 160 -2.21 3.60 3.40
C GLY A 160 -2.63 2.90 4.68
N HIS A 161 -2.31 3.53 5.81
CA HIS A 161 -2.80 3.15 7.14
C HIS A 161 -4.00 4.02 7.48
N LYS A 162 -5.14 3.39 7.76
CA LYS A 162 -6.38 4.09 8.05
C LYS A 162 -6.22 4.88 9.36
N LYS A 163 -6.68 6.13 9.38
CA LYS A 163 -6.76 6.94 10.60
C LYS A 163 -7.96 6.56 11.47
#